data_AF-A0A4V2JE89-F1
#
_entry.id   AF-A0A4V2JE89-F1
#
_cell.length_a   1.000
_cell.length_b   1.000
_cell.length_c   1.000
_cell.angle_alpha   90.00
_cell.angle_beta   90.00
_cell.angle_gamma   90.00
#
_symmetry.space_group_name_H-M   'P 1'
#
loop_
_entity.id
_entity.type
_entity.pdbx_description
1 polymer ?
#
loop_
_entity_poly.entity_id
_entity_poly.type
_entity_poly.pdbx_seq_one_letter_code
_entity_poly.pdbx_strand_id
1 'polypeptide(L)' 'MASAAFAPNVDRLRPATAPSPERLRAIGDMQAFLARTHPQTPAEALRLLRNAYPDMPLSVRVAACGLAA' A
#
# COMPACT_ATOMS: atom_id res chain seq x y z
N MET A 1 39.27 25.18 -1.94
CA MET A 1 38.54 24.09 -1.26
C MET A 1 37.47 24.72 -0.39
N ALA A 2 36.21 24.68 -0.82
CA ALA A 2 35.06 25.09 -0.01
C ALA A 2 33.91 24.14 -0.29
N SER A 3 33.26 23.76 0.80
CA SER A 3 32.44 22.58 1.02
C SER A 3 31.26 22.45 0.07
N ALA A 4 31.03 21.24 -0.43
CA ALA A 4 29.82 20.86 -1.14
C ALA A 4 28.61 21.17 -0.28
N ALA A 5 27.73 22.04 -0.77
CA ALA A 5 26.41 22.25 -0.23
C ALA A 5 25.65 20.92 -0.30
N PHE A 6 25.54 20.25 0.85
CA PHE A 6 24.67 19.10 1.03
C PHE A 6 23.23 19.62 1.01
N ALA A 7 22.69 19.86 -0.18
CA ALA A 7 21.27 20.11 -0.35
C ALA A 7 20.54 18.80 -0.01
N PRO A 8 19.74 18.73 1.07
CA PRO A 8 18.93 17.55 1.29
C PRO A 8 17.95 17.42 0.12
N ASN A 9 17.85 16.22 -0.45
CA ASN A 9 16.90 15.85 -1.50
C ASN A 9 15.45 16.02 -1.01
N VAL A 10 14.94 17.25 -0.96
CA VAL A 10 13.52 17.53 -0.61
C VAL A 10 12.57 17.26 -1.79
N ASP A 11 13.10 16.91 -2.96
CA ASP A 11 12.35 16.70 -4.20
C ASP A 11 11.50 15.39 -4.24
N ARG A 12 11.61 14.52 -3.23
CA ARG A 12 10.95 13.19 -3.26
C ARG A 12 9.57 13.14 -2.62
N LEU A 13 9.08 14.23 -2.03
CA LEU A 13 7.68 14.34 -1.63
C LEU A 13 6.85 14.82 -2.83
N ARG A 14 6.90 14.09 -3.96
CA ARG A 14 5.83 14.22 -4.94
C ARG A 14 4.52 13.97 -4.19
N PRO A 15 3.51 14.85 -4.29
CA PRO A 15 2.20 14.52 -3.75
C PRO A 15 1.80 13.20 -4.39
N ALA A 16 1.57 12.18 -3.56
CA ALA A 16 1.00 10.94 -4.02
C ALA A 16 -0.26 11.34 -4.80
N THR A 17 -0.20 11.21 -6.12
CA THR A 17 -1.36 11.44 -6.99
C THR A 17 -2.52 10.72 -6.34
N ALA A 18 -3.59 11.46 -6.05
CA ALA A 18 -4.73 10.94 -5.30
C ALA A 18 -5.09 9.54 -5.83
N PRO A 19 -5.28 8.54 -4.95
CA PRO A 19 -5.54 7.19 -5.40
C PRO A 19 -6.75 7.21 -6.35
N SER A 20 -6.60 6.59 -7.51
CA SER A 20 -7.70 6.50 -8.47
C SER A 20 -8.91 5.84 -7.80
N PRO A 21 -10.14 6.19 -8.20
CA PRO A 21 -11.36 5.61 -7.62
C PRO A 21 -11.38 4.08 -7.75
N GLU A 22 -10.82 3.54 -8.83
CA GLU A 22 -10.65 2.09 -9.02
C GLU A 22 -9.74 1.47 -7.95
N ARG A 23 -8.64 2.15 -7.62
CA ARG A 23 -7.71 1.71 -6.57
C ARG A 23 -8.37 1.71 -5.20
N LEU A 24 -9.16 2.74 -4.89
CA LEU A 24 -9.92 2.81 -3.64
C LEU A 24 -10.96 1.69 -3.55
N ARG A 25 -11.63 1.38 -4.67
CA ARG A 25 -12.59 0.28 -4.74
C ARG A 25 -11.91 -1.07 -4.49
N ALA A 26 -10.79 -1.33 -5.16
CA ALA A 26 -10.01 -2.55 -4.95
C ALA A 26 -9.55 -2.70 -3.49
N ILE A 27 -9.12 -1.61 -2.85
CA ILE A 27 -8.76 -1.62 -1.42
C ILE A 27 -9.97 -2.00 -0.57
N GLY A 28 -11.14 -1.42 -0.82
CA GLY A 28 -12.38 -1.74 -0.11
C GLY A 28 -12.81 -3.20 -0.27
N ASP A 29 -12.74 -3.74 -1.49
CA ASP A 29 -13.06 -5.15 -1.77
C ASP A 29 -12.10 -6.10 -1.04
N MET A 30 -10.80 -5.78 -1.01
CA MET A 30 -9.80 -6.54 -0.25
C MET A 30 -10.03 -6.46 1.26
N GLN A 31 -10.39 -5.28 1.79
CA GLN A 31 -10.73 -5.11 3.20
C GLN A 31 -11.96 -5.93 3.59
N ALA A 32 -13.00 -5.92 2.75
CA ALA A 32 -14.20 -6.74 2.96
C ALA A 32 -13.89 -8.24 2.91
N PHE A 33 -12.98 -8.67 2.03
CA PHE A 33 -12.49 -10.04 1.99
C PHE A 33 -11.76 -10.41 3.28
N LEU A 34 -10.80 -9.59 3.74
CA LEU A 34 -10.07 -9.84 4.99
C LEU A 34 -10.99 -9.84 6.22
N ALA A 35 -12.01 -8.98 6.24
CA ALA A 35 -13.00 -8.94 7.31
C ALA A 35 -13.83 -10.23 7.42
N ARG A 36 -13.96 -11.00 6.33
CA ARG A 36 -14.64 -12.31 6.33
C ARG A 36 -13.69 -13.46 6.66
N THR A 37 -12.43 -13.37 6.24
CA THR A 37 -11.44 -14.45 6.45
C THR A 37 -10.79 -14.39 7.83
N HIS A 38 -10.80 -13.23 8.51
CA HIS A 38 -10.23 -13.04 9.84
C HIS A 38 -8.77 -13.53 9.99
N PRO A 39 -7.84 -13.02 9.17
CA PRO A 39 -6.42 -13.38 9.28
C PRO A 39 -5.90 -13.04 10.69
N GLN A 40 -5.11 -13.93 11.26
CA GLN A 40 -4.53 -13.77 12.60
C GLN A 40 -3.30 -12.88 12.60
N THR A 41 -2.64 -12.73 11.44
CA THR A 41 -1.43 -11.90 11.30
C THR A 41 -1.43 -11.06 10.02
N PRO A 42 -0.70 -9.93 9.98
CA PRO A 42 -0.55 -9.14 8.75
C PRO A 42 0.13 -9.92 7.62
N ALA A 43 1.07 -10.81 7.95
CA ALA A 43 1.72 -11.68 6.97
C ALA A 43 0.75 -12.68 6.33
N GLU A 44 -0.18 -13.21 7.12
CA GLU A 44 -1.26 -14.06 6.64
C GLU A 44 -2.23 -13.29 5.75
N ALA A 45 -2.64 -12.08 6.15
CA ALA A 45 -3.47 -11.20 5.34
C ALA A 45 -2.83 -10.94 3.96
N LEU A 46 -1.54 -10.64 3.91
CA LEU A 46 -0.81 -10.44 2.65
C LEU A 46 -0.72 -11.71 1.79
N ARG A 47 -0.56 -12.88 2.41
CA ARG A 47 -0.56 -14.17 1.69
C ARG A 47 -1.93 -14.46 1.08
N LEU A 48 -3.00 -14.24 1.83
CA LEU A 48 -4.38 -14.39 1.36
C LEU A 48 -4.68 -13.43 0.21
N LEU A 49 -4.32 -12.15 0.36
CA LEU A 49 -4.50 -11.16 -0.71
C LEU A 49 -3.67 -11.45 -1.95
N ARG A 50 -2.44 -11.96 -1.80
CA ARG A 50 -1.61 -12.38 -2.94
C ARG A 50 -2.27 -13.51 -3.74
N ASN A 51 -2.93 -14.45 -3.06
CA ASN A 51 -3.59 -15.57 -3.71
C ASN A 51 -4.93 -15.17 -4.34
N ALA A 52 -5.71 -14.32 -3.68
CA ALA A 52 -7.03 -13.88 -4.16
C ALA A 52 -6.95 -12.78 -5.23
N TYR A 53 -5.91 -11.93 -5.18
CA TYR A 53 -5.73 -10.79 -6.08
C TYR A 53 -4.29 -10.76 -6.65
N PRO A 54 -3.93 -11.72 -7.52
CA PRO A 54 -2.55 -11.86 -8.01
C PRO A 54 -2.10 -10.68 -8.89
N ASP A 55 -3.02 -10.13 -9.68
CA ASP A 55 -2.74 -9.01 -10.60
C ASP A 55 -2.65 -7.64 -9.90
N MET A 56 -3.07 -7.56 -8.63
CA MET A 56 -3.06 -6.31 -7.90
C MET A 56 -1.66 -5.97 -7.36
N PRO A 57 -1.21 -4.71 -7.49
CA PRO A 57 0.12 -4.31 -7.05
C PRO A 57 0.28 -4.45 -5.53
N LEU A 58 1.51 -4.73 -5.08
CA LEU A 58 1.82 -4.94 -3.66
C LEU A 58 1.38 -3.75 -2.79
N SER A 59 1.55 -2.53 -3.27
CA SER A 59 1.16 -1.31 -2.54
C SER A 59 -0.34 -1.22 -2.25
N VAL A 60 -1.20 -1.80 -3.09
CA VAL A 60 -2.66 -1.87 -2.86
C VAL A 60 -2.99 -2.91 -1.81
N ARG A 61 -2.33 -4.08 -1.88
CA ARG A 61 -2.51 -5.15 -0.89
C ARG A 61 -2.07 -4.72 0.51
N VAL A 62 -0.96 -3.99 0.62
CA VAL A 62 -0.48 -3.42 1.89
C VAL A 62 -1.46 -2.37 2.44
N ALA A 63 -2.01 -1.51 1.57
CA ALA A 63 -3.03 -0.54 1.98
C ALA A 63 -4.30 -1.22 2.50
N ALA A 64 -4.73 -2.32 1.88
CA ALA A 64 -5.88 -3.10 2.35
C ALA A 64 -5.64 -3.77 3.72
N CYS A 65 -4.39 -4.10 4.07
CA CYS A 65 -4.06 -4.59 5.41
C CYS A 65 -4.13 -3.52 6.50
N GLY A 66 -4.30 -2.23 6.17
CA GLY A 66 -4.29 -1.14 7.15
C GLY A 66 -2.91 -0.84 7.74
N LEU A 67 -1.83 -1.35 7.14
CA LEU A 67 -0.43 -1.11 7.55
C LEU A 67 0.10 0.27 7.13
N ALA A 68 -0.74 1.10 6.54
CA ALA A 68 -0.44 2.47 6.13
C ALA A 68 -1.49 3.41 6.76
N ALA A 69 -1.42 3.56 8.08
CA ALA A 69 -1.99 4.65 8.85
C ALA A 69 -1.13 4.85 10.10
#